data_AF-A0A6S7HCQ1-F1
#
_entry.id   AF-A0A6S7HCQ1-F1
#
_cell.length_a   1.000
_cell.length_b   1.000
_cell.length_c   1.000
_cell.angle_alpha   90.00
_cell.angle_beta   90.00
_cell.angle_gamma   90.00
#
_symmetry.space_group_name_H-M   'P 1'
#
loop_
_entity.id
_entity.type
_entity.pdbx_description
1 polymer ?
#
loop_
_entity_poly.entity_id
_entity_poly.type
_entity_poly.pdbx_seq_one_letter_code
_entity_poly.pdbx_strand_id
1 'polypeptide(L)'
;MSVLLSNQNVQRYLSQKITYSYISKESLCPDVNTDILTKTIANKLASAKLTDGEVQALLIEDDGLDVLMRIGYRGVPQRETVSSSKDIIRSTCINDQFSTVLSQLMQLEEGLSSCGLLESVHIFPEVWKPIFTPSNQFQLTGDQLLDEATGDYSSSQILKALEINTYKVFFDVIQDLYEEG
;
A
#
# COMPACT_ATOMS: atom_id res chain seq x y z
N MET A 1 -29.06 1.73 3.23
CA MET A 1 -28.65 3.12 2.93
C MET A 1 -27.29 3.28 3.58
N SER A 2 -26.26 3.52 2.76
CA SER A 2 -24.85 3.49 3.14
C SER A 2 -24.53 4.60 4.14
N VAL A 3 -23.98 4.26 5.30
CA VAL A 3 -23.48 5.25 6.26
C VAL A 3 -21.98 5.34 6.11
N LEU A 4 -21.58 6.48 5.55
CA LEU A 4 -20.24 7.03 5.54
C LEU A 4 -19.70 7.10 6.97
N LEU A 5 -18.54 6.51 7.20
CA LEU A 5 -17.67 6.84 8.32
C LEU A 5 -17.21 8.29 8.17
N SER A 6 -18.03 9.23 8.64
CA SER A 6 -17.64 10.63 8.81
C SER A 6 -16.88 10.79 10.14
N ASN A 7 -15.65 10.29 10.20
CA ASN A 7 -14.69 10.76 11.19
C ASN A 7 -13.82 11.84 10.54
N GLN A 8 -14.25 13.09 10.69
CA GLN A 8 -13.63 14.31 10.13
C GLN A 8 -12.32 14.72 10.84
N ASN A 9 -11.45 13.76 11.17
CA ASN A 9 -10.05 14.02 11.51
C ASN A 9 -9.16 12.94 10.88
N VAL A 10 -9.32 12.75 9.56
CA VAL A 10 -8.37 11.97 8.79
C VAL A 10 -7.10 12.81 8.64
N GLN A 11 -6.22 12.79 9.65
CA GLN A 11 -4.81 12.79 9.34
C GLN A 11 -4.62 11.59 8.41
N ARG A 12 -4.55 11.84 7.10
CA ARG A 12 -4.18 10.83 6.12
C ARG A 12 -2.73 10.51 6.40
N TYR A 13 -2.51 9.65 7.39
CA TYR A 13 -1.21 9.05 7.61
C TYR A 13 -0.83 8.37 6.30
N LEU A 14 0.34 8.76 5.78
CA LEU A 14 0.94 8.00 4.70
C LEU A 14 0.99 6.55 5.16
N SER A 15 0.52 5.62 4.32
CA SER A 15 0.61 4.21 4.68
C SER A 15 2.07 3.91 5.02
N GLN A 16 2.27 3.44 6.24
CA GLN A 16 3.56 3.25 6.89
C GLN A 16 4.46 2.32 6.06
N LYS A 17 3.88 1.21 5.60
CA LYS A 17 4.50 0.26 4.67
C LYS A 17 4.87 0.90 3.33
N ILE A 18 3.95 1.67 2.76
CA ILE A 18 4.15 2.40 1.48
C ILE A 18 5.30 3.40 1.61
N THR A 19 5.34 4.13 2.72
CA THR A 19 6.36 5.14 3.03
C THR A 19 7.74 4.50 3.15
N TYR A 20 7.83 3.40 3.91
CA TYR A 20 9.08 2.67 4.05
C TYR A 20 9.59 2.16 2.70
N SER A 21 8.75 1.49 1.91
CA SER A 21 9.17 0.90 0.63
C SER A 21 9.61 1.97 -0.38
N TYR A 22 9.01 3.17 -0.34
CA TYR A 22 9.48 4.31 -1.13
C TYR A 22 10.89 4.77 -0.70
N ILE A 23 11.06 5.11 0.59
CA ILE A 23 12.29 5.70 1.14
C ILE A 23 13.45 4.72 1.08
N SER A 24 13.23 3.46 1.47
CA SER A 24 14.25 2.41 1.48
C SER A 24 14.63 1.92 0.08
N LYS A 25 13.91 2.39 -0.95
CA LYS A 25 14.04 1.95 -2.34
C LYS A 25 13.87 0.45 -2.52
N GLU A 26 13.09 -0.21 -1.65
CA GLU A 26 12.70 -1.60 -1.82
C GLU A 26 12.09 -1.85 -3.21
N SER A 27 12.25 -3.09 -3.70
CA SER A 27 11.63 -3.50 -4.95
C SER A 27 10.11 -3.48 -4.79
N LEU A 28 9.44 -2.64 -5.58
CA LEU A 28 7.99 -2.55 -5.58
C LEU A 28 7.41 -3.76 -6.33
N CYS A 29 6.37 -4.36 -5.76
CA CYS A 29 5.69 -5.50 -6.37
C CYS A 29 4.60 -5.03 -7.34
N PRO A 30 4.68 -5.36 -8.64
CA PRO A 30 3.67 -4.96 -9.61
C PRO A 30 2.27 -5.55 -9.36
N ASP A 31 2.19 -6.68 -8.65
CA ASP A 31 0.91 -7.33 -8.35
C ASP A 31 -0.03 -6.50 -7.48
N VAL A 32 0.51 -5.50 -6.78
CA VAL A 32 -0.25 -4.58 -5.93
C VAL A 32 -0.84 -3.43 -6.76
N ASN A 33 -0.45 -3.26 -8.02
CA ASN A 33 -1.00 -2.22 -8.88
C ASN A 33 -2.51 -2.43 -9.10
N THR A 34 -3.25 -1.33 -8.98
CA THR A 34 -4.71 -1.26 -9.13
C THR A 34 -5.14 -1.17 -10.60
N ASP A 35 -4.40 -0.42 -11.43
CA ASP A 35 -4.66 -0.36 -12.86
C ASP A 35 -4.22 -1.66 -13.55
N ILE A 36 -5.17 -2.34 -14.21
CA ILE A 36 -4.98 -3.66 -14.82
C ILE A 36 -3.90 -3.62 -15.91
N LEU A 37 -3.88 -2.56 -16.72
CA LEU A 37 -2.93 -2.39 -17.82
C LEU A 37 -1.51 -2.24 -17.27
N THR A 38 -1.33 -1.30 -16.34
CA THR A 38 -0.11 -1.04 -15.58
C THR A 38 0.41 -2.31 -14.91
N LYS A 39 -0.46 -3.04 -14.20
CA LYS A 39 -0.12 -4.33 -13.57
C LYS A 39 0.36 -5.35 -14.60
N THR A 40 -0.35 -5.50 -15.71
CA THR A 40 -0.03 -6.47 -16.77
C THR A 40 1.35 -6.18 -17.38
N ILE A 41 1.60 -4.94 -17.80
CA ILE A 41 2.87 -4.55 -18.40
C ILE A 41 4.02 -4.69 -17.41
N ALA A 42 3.86 -4.20 -16.18
CA ALA A 42 4.90 -4.30 -15.16
C ALA A 42 5.21 -5.76 -14.76
N ASN A 43 4.20 -6.65 -14.71
CA ASN A 43 4.42 -8.08 -14.49
C ASN A 43 5.11 -8.76 -15.67
N LYS A 44 4.76 -8.40 -16.92
CA LYS A 44 5.46 -8.90 -18.11
C LYS A 44 6.93 -8.46 -18.07
N LEU A 45 7.23 -7.19 -17.76
CA LEU A 45 8.59 -6.67 -17.62
C LEU A 45 9.38 -7.34 -16.47
N ALA A 46 8.69 -7.73 -15.39
CA ALA A 46 9.30 -8.40 -14.24
C ALA A 46 9.62 -9.88 -14.50
N SER A 47 9.20 -10.46 -15.64
CA SER A 47 9.45 -11.85 -15.95
C SER A 47 10.94 -12.12 -16.17
N ALA A 48 11.47 -13.07 -15.40
CA ALA A 48 12.89 -13.42 -15.36
C ALA A 48 13.47 -13.98 -16.68
N LYS A 49 12.65 -14.17 -17.72
CA LYS A 49 13.04 -14.74 -19.01
C LYS A 49 13.07 -13.74 -20.16
N LEU A 50 12.75 -12.46 -19.94
CA LEU A 50 12.76 -11.49 -21.03
C LEU A 50 14.16 -11.27 -21.58
N THR A 51 14.23 -11.17 -22.90
CA THR A 51 15.36 -10.65 -23.67
C THR A 51 15.20 -9.15 -23.93
N ASP A 52 16.28 -8.46 -24.29
CA ASP A 52 16.21 -7.03 -24.65
C ASP A 52 15.22 -6.77 -25.80
N GLY A 53 15.16 -7.67 -26.79
CA GLY A 53 14.23 -7.56 -27.91
C GLY A 53 12.77 -7.69 -27.47
N GLU A 54 12.47 -8.55 -26.49
CA GLU A 54 11.12 -8.69 -25.93
C GLU A 54 10.74 -7.50 -25.04
N VAL A 55 11.69 -6.92 -24.30
CA VAL A 55 11.46 -5.67 -23.55
C VAL A 55 11.10 -4.56 -24.52
N GLN A 56 11.88 -4.40 -25.59
CA GLN A 56 11.61 -3.40 -26.62
C GLN A 56 10.24 -3.64 -27.22
N ALA A 57 9.96 -4.84 -27.76
CA ALA A 57 8.68 -5.18 -28.38
C ALA A 57 7.49 -4.86 -27.47
N LEU A 58 7.55 -5.23 -26.20
CA LEU A 58 6.51 -4.95 -25.22
C LEU A 58 6.28 -3.44 -25.00
N LEU A 59 7.34 -2.63 -25.03
CA LEU A 59 7.27 -1.19 -24.77
C LEU A 59 6.86 -0.35 -25.99
N ILE A 60 6.93 -0.92 -27.21
CA ILE A 60 6.43 -0.28 -28.46
C ILE A 60 5.02 -0.72 -28.83
N GLU A 61 4.46 -1.76 -28.20
CA GLU A 61 3.03 -2.08 -28.31
C GLU A 61 2.18 -0.93 -27.75
N ASP A 62 0.96 -0.74 -28.28
CA ASP A 62 0.05 0.34 -27.87
C ASP A 62 -0.16 0.38 -26.35
N ASP A 63 -0.40 -0.79 -25.75
CA ASP A 63 -0.52 -0.97 -24.30
C ASP A 63 0.73 -0.52 -23.53
N GLY A 64 1.92 -0.82 -24.07
CA GLY A 64 3.20 -0.41 -23.52
C GLY A 64 3.40 1.10 -23.61
N LEU A 65 3.10 1.69 -24.77
CA LEU A 65 3.18 3.13 -24.99
C LEU A 65 2.21 3.91 -24.09
N ASP A 66 1.01 3.38 -23.88
CA ASP A 66 0.02 3.97 -22.96
C ASP A 66 0.55 4.01 -21.52
N VAL A 67 1.15 2.90 -21.05
CA VAL A 67 1.79 2.87 -19.71
C VAL A 67 2.96 3.85 -19.64
N LEU A 68 3.83 3.87 -20.65
CA LEU A 68 4.96 4.80 -20.71
C LEU A 68 4.51 6.27 -20.71
N MET A 69 3.43 6.59 -21.41
CA MET A 69 2.86 7.93 -21.41
C MET A 69 2.32 8.31 -20.03
N ARG A 70 1.60 7.39 -19.36
CA ARG A 70 1.05 7.62 -18.01
C ARG A 70 2.12 7.90 -16.98
N ILE A 71 3.25 7.19 -17.03
CA ILE A 71 4.38 7.40 -16.09
C ILE A 71 5.25 8.60 -16.49
N GLY A 72 4.92 9.31 -17.57
CA GLY A 72 5.69 10.45 -18.04
C GLY A 72 7.07 10.08 -18.58
N TYR A 73 7.21 8.88 -19.16
CA TYR A 73 8.48 8.40 -19.72
C TYR A 73 9.06 9.37 -20.75
N ARG A 74 10.39 9.49 -20.78
CA ARG A 74 11.13 10.41 -21.68
C ARG A 74 12.23 9.74 -22.49
N GLY A 75 12.51 8.45 -22.25
CA GLY A 75 13.51 7.70 -23.00
C GLY A 75 12.97 7.22 -24.36
N VAL A 76 13.76 6.39 -25.02
CA VAL A 76 13.42 5.81 -26.33
C VAL A 76 13.15 4.31 -26.14
N PRO A 77 11.88 3.84 -26.23
CA PRO A 77 11.51 2.45 -25.96
C PRO A 77 12.35 1.40 -26.70
N GLN A 78 12.79 1.72 -27.92
CA GLN A 78 13.60 0.86 -28.78
C GLN A 78 15.05 0.69 -28.31
N ARG A 79 15.49 1.47 -27.32
CA ARG A 79 16.85 1.39 -26.74
C ARG A 79 16.85 0.77 -25.35
N GLU A 80 15.68 0.38 -24.85
CA GLU A 80 15.55 -0.24 -23.55
C GLU A 80 16.11 -1.66 -23.55
N THR A 81 16.54 -2.09 -22.37
CA THR A 81 17.13 -3.40 -22.13
C THR A 81 16.53 -4.00 -20.87
N VAL A 82 16.84 -5.26 -20.61
CA VAL A 82 16.47 -5.94 -19.36
C VAL A 82 17.02 -5.20 -18.13
N SER A 83 18.11 -4.44 -18.25
CA SER A 83 18.63 -3.66 -17.11
C SER A 83 17.77 -2.44 -16.78
N SER A 84 17.14 -1.80 -17.77
CA SER A 84 16.29 -0.62 -17.54
C SER A 84 14.86 -0.98 -17.14
N SER A 85 14.44 -2.23 -17.34
CA SER A 85 13.11 -2.71 -16.97
C SER A 85 12.79 -2.46 -15.49
N LYS A 86 13.78 -2.56 -14.59
CA LYS A 86 13.61 -2.31 -13.15
C LYS A 86 13.15 -0.88 -12.86
N ASP A 87 13.72 0.10 -13.56
CA ASP A 87 13.39 1.51 -13.37
C ASP A 87 12.01 1.84 -13.96
N ILE A 88 11.66 1.22 -15.09
CA ILE A 88 10.33 1.34 -15.69
C ILE A 88 9.27 0.71 -14.77
N ILE A 89 9.50 -0.51 -14.28
CA ILE A 89 8.62 -1.17 -13.30
C ILE A 89 8.46 -0.30 -12.06
N ARG A 90 9.56 0.22 -11.51
CA ARG A 90 9.53 1.10 -10.35
C ARG A 90 8.68 2.35 -10.62
N SER A 91 8.90 3.03 -11.74
CA SER A 91 8.15 4.23 -12.13
C SER A 91 6.67 3.93 -12.30
N THR A 92 6.35 2.77 -12.87
CA THR A 92 4.99 2.25 -13.07
C THR A 92 4.29 2.00 -11.73
N CYS A 93 4.95 1.30 -10.80
CA CYS A 93 4.44 1.09 -9.46
C CYS A 93 4.32 2.40 -8.68
N ILE A 94 5.26 3.35 -8.81
CA ILE A 94 5.17 4.65 -8.13
C ILE A 94 3.96 5.44 -8.62
N ASN A 95 3.75 5.49 -9.93
CA ASN A 95 2.64 6.23 -10.51
C ASN A 95 1.29 5.66 -10.07
N ASP A 96 1.15 4.33 -10.04
CA ASP A 96 -0.09 3.69 -9.64
C ASP A 96 -0.31 3.66 -8.12
N GLN A 97 0.71 3.29 -7.35
CA GLN A 97 0.59 3.08 -5.90
C GLN A 97 0.74 4.37 -5.08
N PHE A 98 1.47 5.38 -5.59
CA PHE A 98 1.87 6.55 -4.81
C PHE A 98 1.45 7.89 -5.41
N SER A 99 0.84 7.97 -6.60
CA SER A 99 0.52 9.26 -7.25
C SER A 99 -0.20 10.27 -6.36
N THR A 100 -1.09 9.80 -5.50
CA THR A 100 -1.87 10.65 -4.57
C THR A 100 -1.06 11.21 -3.40
N VAL A 101 0.09 10.61 -3.10
CA VAL A 101 0.93 10.91 -1.92
C VAL A 101 2.39 11.20 -2.25
N LEU A 102 2.75 11.18 -3.55
CA LEU A 102 4.13 11.27 -4.00
C LEU A 102 4.81 12.56 -3.56
N SER A 103 4.10 13.69 -3.62
CA SER A 103 4.65 14.98 -3.19
C SER A 103 5.06 15.00 -1.71
N GLN A 104 4.26 14.35 -0.86
CA GLN A 104 4.53 14.22 0.57
C GLN A 104 5.69 13.26 0.83
N LEU A 105 5.79 12.18 0.05
CA LEU A 105 6.91 11.24 0.11
C LEU A 105 8.24 11.89 -0.31
N MET A 106 8.22 12.71 -1.36
CA MET A 106 9.39 13.47 -1.81
C MET A 106 9.85 14.48 -0.76
N GLN A 107 8.93 15.21 -0.14
CA GLN A 107 9.25 16.14 0.95
C GLN A 107 9.84 15.42 2.16
N LEU A 108 9.33 14.23 2.48
CA LEU A 108 9.88 13.40 3.55
C LEU A 108 11.29 12.89 3.22
N GLU A 109 11.52 12.40 1.99
CA GLU A 109 12.86 11.99 1.54
C GLU A 109 13.86 13.15 1.59
N GLU A 110 13.46 14.35 1.14
CA GLU A 110 14.28 15.55 1.21
C GLU A 110 14.60 15.95 2.66
N GLY A 111 13.59 15.93 3.54
CA GLY A 111 13.77 16.17 4.97
C GLY A 111 14.74 15.18 5.62
N LEU A 112 14.56 13.88 5.37
CA LEU A 112 15.47 12.84 5.86
C LEU A 112 16.89 13.00 5.32
N SER A 113 17.02 13.38 4.05
CA SER A 113 18.32 13.66 3.42
C SER A 113 19.02 14.84 4.09
N SER A 114 18.30 15.95 4.30
CA SER A 114 18.84 17.15 4.94
C SER A 114 19.33 16.93 6.37
N CYS A 115 18.74 15.96 7.07
CA CYS A 115 19.10 15.57 8.43
C CYS A 115 20.15 14.45 8.49
N GLY A 116 20.65 13.95 7.35
CA GLY A 116 21.59 12.83 7.28
C GLY A 116 20.99 11.46 7.68
N LEU A 117 19.66 11.37 7.79
CA LEU A 117 18.97 10.15 8.20
C LEU A 117 18.66 9.22 7.03
N LEU A 118 18.53 9.76 5.80
CA LEU A 118 18.21 8.95 4.62
C LEU A 118 19.29 7.88 4.36
N GLU A 119 20.56 8.24 4.48
CA GLU A 119 21.67 7.29 4.35
C GLU A 119 21.63 6.23 5.46
N SER A 120 21.30 6.63 6.69
CA SER A 120 21.12 5.69 7.80
C SER A 120 19.99 4.68 7.53
N VAL A 121 18.89 5.12 6.94
CA VAL A 121 17.77 4.24 6.53
C VAL A 121 18.23 3.21 5.49
N HIS A 122 19.10 3.59 4.56
CA HIS A 122 19.63 2.69 3.53
C HIS A 122 20.68 1.71 4.09
N ILE A 123 21.53 2.15 5.02
CA ILE A 123 22.59 1.31 5.61
C ILE A 123 22.04 0.34 6.66
N PHE A 124 21.04 0.76 7.46
CA PHE A 124 20.51 -0.01 8.58
C PHE A 124 19.00 -0.31 8.44
N PRO A 125 18.57 -0.97 7.37
CA PRO A 125 17.14 -1.19 7.10
C PRO A 125 16.43 -1.94 8.24
N GLU A 126 17.09 -2.89 8.90
CA GLU A 126 16.50 -3.66 10.02
C GLU A 126 16.20 -2.81 11.26
N VAL A 127 16.92 -1.69 11.44
CA VAL A 127 16.69 -0.75 12.54
C VAL A 127 15.56 0.22 12.21
N TRP A 128 15.49 0.64 10.95
CA TRP A 128 14.53 1.65 10.50
C TRP A 128 13.17 1.05 10.12
N LYS A 129 13.14 -0.18 9.62
CA LYS A 129 11.89 -0.85 9.22
C LYS A 129 10.85 -0.88 10.36
N PRO A 130 11.18 -1.21 11.61
CA PRO A 130 10.23 -1.15 12.73
C PRO A 130 9.74 0.25 13.09
N ILE A 131 10.44 1.31 12.67
CA ILE A 131 10.01 2.70 12.89
C ILE A 131 8.90 3.08 11.90
N PHE A 132 9.01 2.58 10.66
CA PHE A 132 8.05 2.87 9.60
C PHE A 132 7.00 1.80 9.39
N THR A 133 7.20 0.59 9.88
CA THR A 133 6.18 -0.45 9.87
C THR A 133 5.78 -0.69 11.32
N PRO A 134 4.48 -0.75 11.63
CA PRO A 134 4.10 -1.15 12.96
C PRO A 134 4.61 -2.58 13.12
N SER A 135 5.63 -2.77 13.96
CA SER A 135 5.77 -4.06 14.64
C SER A 135 4.41 -4.33 15.26
N ASN A 136 3.92 -5.57 15.25
CA ASN A 136 2.64 -6.00 15.83
C ASN A 136 2.52 -5.76 17.37
N GLN A 137 3.07 -4.67 17.90
CA GLN A 137 3.11 -4.29 19.30
C GLN A 137 1.91 -3.43 19.72
N PHE A 138 1.09 -2.96 18.79
CA PHE A 138 -0.29 -2.63 19.13
C PHE A 138 -1.10 -3.92 19.03
N GLN A 139 -0.95 -4.78 20.04
CA GLN A 139 -2.01 -5.74 20.33
C GLN A 139 -3.24 -4.90 20.63
N LEU A 140 -4.17 -4.81 19.67
CA LEU A 140 -5.50 -4.29 19.93
C LEU A 140 -6.03 -5.12 21.09
N THR A 141 -6.17 -4.52 22.27
CA THR A 141 -6.69 -5.26 23.42
C THR A 141 -8.16 -5.57 23.16
N GLY A 142 -8.67 -6.65 23.74
CA GLY A 142 -10.11 -6.95 23.69
C GLY A 142 -10.93 -5.71 24.06
N ASP A 143 -10.54 -5.02 25.13
CA ASP A 143 -11.16 -3.77 25.59
C ASP A 143 -11.23 -2.68 24.51
N GLN A 144 -10.13 -2.42 23.79
CA GLN A 144 -10.09 -1.40 22.74
C GLN A 144 -10.99 -1.76 21.56
N LEU A 145 -11.05 -3.04 21.19
CA LEU A 145 -11.94 -3.52 20.11
C LEU A 145 -13.42 -3.39 20.52
N LEU A 146 -13.73 -3.69 21.78
CA LEU A 146 -15.10 -3.63 22.31
C LEU A 146 -15.57 -2.18 22.50
N ASP A 147 -14.68 -1.27 22.91
CA ASP A 147 -14.98 0.16 23.07
C ASP A 147 -15.30 0.86 21.74
N GLU A 148 -14.71 0.40 20.62
CA GLU A 148 -14.95 0.95 19.29
C GLU A 148 -16.14 0.30 18.56
N ALA A 149 -16.62 -0.86 19.03
CA ALA A 149 -17.68 -1.59 18.36
C ALA A 149 -19.06 -1.02 18.69
N THR A 150 -19.77 -0.48 17.69
CA THR A 150 -21.15 0.00 17.84
C THR A 150 -22.16 -0.92 17.15
N GLY A 151 -23.20 -1.36 17.86
CA GLY A 151 -24.28 -2.16 17.30
C GLY A 151 -25.40 -1.31 16.70
N ASP A 152 -25.59 -1.38 15.39
CA ASP A 152 -26.78 -0.83 14.72
C ASP A 152 -27.92 -1.85 14.76
N TYR A 153 -28.93 -1.58 15.61
CA TYR A 153 -30.11 -2.43 15.76
C TYR A 153 -31.19 -2.08 14.74
N SER A 154 -31.97 -3.07 14.33
CA SER A 154 -33.12 -2.82 13.46
C SER A 154 -34.23 -2.06 14.22
N SER A 155 -35.04 -1.31 13.48
CA SER A 155 -36.19 -0.57 14.04
C SER A 155 -37.31 -1.51 14.53
N SER A 156 -37.21 -2.81 14.26
CA SER A 156 -38.21 -3.81 14.63
C SER A 156 -38.03 -4.25 16.09
N GLN A 157 -38.99 -3.90 16.94
CA GLN A 157 -38.96 -4.27 18.36
C GLN A 157 -38.95 -5.79 18.60
N ILE A 158 -39.48 -6.57 17.66
CA ILE A 158 -39.52 -8.03 17.74
C ILE A 158 -38.13 -8.64 17.53
N LEU A 159 -37.33 -8.05 16.62
CA LEU A 159 -36.00 -8.55 16.27
C LEU A 159 -34.90 -7.96 17.18
N LYS A 160 -35.14 -6.76 17.71
CA LYS A 160 -34.21 -6.04 18.56
C LYS A 160 -33.72 -6.84 19.78
N ALA A 161 -34.60 -7.63 20.40
CA ALA A 161 -34.21 -8.47 21.54
C ALA A 161 -33.22 -9.57 21.15
N LEU A 162 -33.40 -10.18 19.97
CA LEU A 162 -32.50 -11.19 19.44
C LEU A 162 -31.16 -10.56 19.03
N GLU A 163 -31.20 -9.40 18.38
CA GLU A 163 -30.01 -8.66 17.94
C GLU A 163 -29.14 -8.22 19.12
N ILE A 164 -29.75 -7.70 20.19
CA ILE A 164 -29.04 -7.36 21.44
C ILE A 164 -28.38 -8.61 22.04
N ASN A 165 -29.07 -9.75 22.02
CA ASN A 165 -28.51 -10.98 22.56
C ASN A 165 -27.32 -11.47 21.73
N THR A 166 -27.43 -11.46 20.40
CA THR A 166 -26.34 -11.81 19.49
C THR A 166 -25.14 -10.87 19.66
N TYR A 167 -25.39 -9.58 19.81
CA TYR A 167 -24.33 -8.58 20.03
C TYR A 167 -23.60 -8.81 21.36
N LYS A 168 -24.33 -9.16 22.44
CA LYS A 168 -23.71 -9.55 23.72
C LYS A 168 -22.87 -10.81 23.61
N VAL A 169 -23.40 -11.86 22.98
CA VAL A 169 -22.64 -13.11 22.76
C VAL A 169 -21.38 -12.86 21.94
N PHE A 170 -21.42 -11.96 20.96
CA PHE A 170 -20.23 -11.55 20.22
C PHE A 170 -19.20 -10.85 21.12
N PHE A 171 -19.63 -9.95 22.00
CA PHE A 171 -18.76 -9.28 22.97
C PHE A 171 -18.14 -10.27 23.96
N ASP A 172 -18.93 -11.19 24.50
CA ASP A 172 -18.47 -12.24 25.42
C ASP A 172 -17.40 -13.13 24.76
N VAL A 173 -17.63 -13.56 23.51
CA VAL A 173 -16.66 -14.38 22.76
C VAL A 173 -15.36 -13.63 22.50
N ILE A 174 -15.44 -12.35 22.14
CA ILE A 174 -14.23 -11.54 21.95
C ILE A 174 -13.49 -11.42 23.28
N GLN A 175 -14.18 -11.17 24.39
CA GLN A 175 -13.53 -11.10 25.70
C GLN A 175 -12.83 -12.41 26.08
N ASP A 176 -13.50 -13.55 25.94
CA ASP A 176 -12.93 -14.88 26.21
C ASP A 176 -11.66 -15.16 25.37
N LEU A 177 -11.68 -14.79 24.09
CA LEU A 177 -10.54 -14.99 23.17
C LEU A 177 -9.29 -14.19 23.56
N TYR A 178 -9.46 -13.04 24.24
CA TYR A 178 -8.36 -12.20 24.70
C TYR A 178 -7.94 -12.48 26.16
N GLU A 179 -8.77 -13.17 26.95
CA GLU A 179 -8.43 -13.63 28.30
C GLU A 179 -7.69 -14.98 28.33
N GLU A 180 -7.86 -15.84 27.31
CA GLU A 180 -7.20 -17.15 27.19
C GLU A 180 -5.82 -17.14 26.46
N GLY A 181 -5.36 -15.97 25.97
CA GLY A 181 -4.09 -15.79 25.23
C GLY A 181 -2.96 -15.14 26.03
#